data_AF-A0A257MIB0-F1
#
_entry.id   AF-A0A257MIB0-F1
#
_cell.length_a   1.000
_cell.length_b   1.000
_cell.length_c   1.000
_cell.angle_alpha   90.00
_cell.angle_beta   90.00
_cell.angle_gamma   90.00
#
_symmetry.space_group_name_H-M   'P 1'
#
loop_
_entity.id
_entity.type
_entity.pdbx_description
1 polymer ?
#
loop_
_entity_poly.entity_id
_entity_poly.type
_entity_poly.pdbx_seq_one_letter_code
_entity_poly.pdbx_strand_id
1 'polypeptide(L)'
;MTKLVVLLGDGMADLPLEALGGRTPLQAAKKPNMDRLARQGRSGLARTVPEGYAPGSDVANLSVLGYDPEECYTGRAPLEAAAMNVPLGPDDIAFRCNFVTIENGLMKDYSAGQISSEEGRELIAALAPLIPNRRLYSGVSYRNLLVLQAGANAVCSPPHD
;
A
#
# COMPACT_ATOMS: atom_id res chain seq x y z
N MET A 1 17.24 11.39 -26.83
CA MET A 1 16.50 11.56 -25.56
C MET A 1 17.35 11.05 -24.42
N THR A 2 17.38 11.74 -23.29
CA THR A 2 18.04 11.28 -22.06
C THR A 2 17.11 10.32 -21.33
N LYS A 3 17.63 9.19 -20.86
CA LYS A 3 16.87 8.26 -20.00
C LYS A 3 16.93 8.75 -18.56
N LEU A 4 15.81 8.66 -17.85
CA LEU A 4 15.70 9.01 -16.43
C LEU A 4 15.54 7.73 -15.60
N VAL A 5 16.18 7.69 -14.45
CA VAL A 5 16.03 6.62 -13.45
C VAL A 5 15.70 7.27 -12.12
N VAL A 6 14.59 6.85 -11.52
CA VAL A 6 14.18 7.26 -10.17
C VAL A 6 14.39 6.06 -9.26
N LEU A 7 15.17 6.24 -8.19
CA LEU A 7 15.41 5.23 -7.16
C LEU A 7 14.79 5.72 -5.85
N LEU A 8 13.80 4.99 -5.35
CA LEU A 8 13.13 5.28 -4.08
C LEU A 8 13.51 4.23 -3.05
N GLY A 9 14.15 4.65 -1.94
CA GLY A 9 14.46 3.77 -0.83
C GLY A 9 13.28 3.69 0.13
N ASP A 10 12.51 2.60 0.05
CA ASP A 10 11.35 2.39 0.94
C ASP A 10 11.80 2.29 2.40
N GLY A 11 11.15 3.07 3.28
CA GLY A 11 11.53 3.17 4.69
C GLY A 11 12.98 3.57 4.96
N MET A 12 13.68 4.18 4.00
CA MET A 12 15.14 4.42 4.11
C MET A 12 15.50 5.55 5.09
N ALA A 13 14.58 6.48 5.33
CA ALA A 13 14.74 7.51 6.34
C ALA A 13 14.51 6.92 7.74
N ASP A 14 15.34 7.31 8.69
CA ASP A 14 15.29 6.82 10.06
C ASP A 14 15.84 7.88 11.03
N LEU A 15 15.67 7.64 12.32
CA LEU A 15 16.18 8.46 13.40
C LEU A 15 17.59 8.01 13.82
N PRO A 16 18.37 8.90 14.45
CA PRO A 16 19.62 8.53 15.11
C PRO A 16 19.43 7.43 16.15
N LEU A 17 20.27 6.40 16.11
CA LEU A 17 20.23 5.28 17.05
C LEU A 17 21.46 5.28 17.97
N GLU A 18 21.25 5.06 19.27
CA GLU A 18 22.33 4.97 20.27
C GLU A 18 23.32 3.84 19.93
N ALA A 19 22.80 2.67 19.53
CA ALA A 19 23.61 1.52 19.11
C ALA A 19 24.52 1.80 17.89
N LEU A 20 24.25 2.87 17.14
CA LEU A 20 25.07 3.31 16.00
C LEU A 20 25.94 4.53 16.33
N GLY A 21 26.03 4.90 17.60
CA GLY A 21 26.76 6.08 18.08
C GLY A 21 26.07 7.40 17.72
N GLY A 22 24.73 7.43 17.78
CA GLY A 22 23.94 8.62 17.47
C GLY A 22 23.83 8.91 15.97
N ARG A 23 23.98 7.88 15.12
CA ARG A 23 23.82 7.96 13.66
C ARG A 23 22.55 7.24 13.22
N THR A 24 21.98 7.66 12.09
CA THR A 24 20.96 6.88 11.39
C THR A 24 21.59 5.63 10.74
N PRO A 25 20.83 4.57 10.43
CA PRO A 25 21.32 3.44 9.66
C PRO A 25 21.95 3.86 8.32
N LEU A 26 21.34 4.82 7.61
CA LEU A 26 21.88 5.33 6.35
C LEU A 26 23.22 6.04 6.52
N GLN A 27 23.43 6.76 7.63
CA GLN A 27 24.73 7.37 7.97
C GLN A 27 25.78 6.32 8.37
N ALA A 28 25.39 5.27 9.10
CA ALA A 28 26.30 4.23 9.54
C ALA A 28 26.73 3.27 8.41
N ALA A 29 25.88 3.09 7.39
CA ALA A 29 26.12 2.17 6.29
C ALA A 29 27.29 2.59 5.36
N LYS A 30 28.09 1.61 4.95
CA LYS A 30 29.13 1.77 3.91
C LYS A 30 28.49 1.76 2.52
N LYS A 31 28.28 2.94 1.93
CA LYS A 31 27.53 3.15 0.68
C LYS A 31 28.31 4.00 -0.36
N PRO A 32 29.50 3.55 -0.81
CA PRO A 32 30.39 4.37 -1.63
C PRO A 32 29.75 4.89 -2.93
N ASN A 33 28.82 4.13 -3.52
CA ASN A 33 28.12 4.54 -4.74
C ASN A 33 27.12 5.67 -4.49
N MET A 34 26.30 5.58 -3.43
CA MET A 34 25.37 6.66 -3.07
C MET A 34 26.12 7.92 -2.64
N ASP A 35 27.17 7.76 -1.84
CA ASP A 35 28.01 8.89 -1.41
C ASP A 35 28.68 9.57 -2.62
N ARG A 36 29.13 8.80 -3.62
CA ARG A 36 29.68 9.35 -4.86
C ARG A 36 28.64 10.12 -5.66
N LEU A 37 27.41 9.58 -5.81
CA LEU A 37 26.32 10.26 -6.49
C LEU A 37 25.95 11.58 -5.80
N ALA A 38 25.88 11.60 -4.47
CA ALA A 38 25.58 12.80 -3.70
C ALA A 38 26.66 13.90 -3.88
N ARG A 39 27.95 13.51 -3.90
CA ARG A 39 29.06 14.45 -4.13
C ARG A 39 29.15 15.00 -5.56
N GLN A 40 28.78 14.18 -6.56
CA GLN A 40 28.87 14.55 -7.97
C GLN A 40 27.59 15.17 -8.52
N GLY A 41 26.49 15.10 -7.77
CA GLY A 41 25.17 15.58 -8.15
C GLY A 41 24.70 16.79 -7.35
N ARG A 42 23.38 16.93 -7.26
CA ARG A 42 22.71 17.91 -6.41
C ARG A 42 21.96 17.16 -5.31
N SER A 43 22.05 17.67 -4.09
CA SER A 43 21.42 17.08 -2.91
C SER A 43 20.44 18.08 -2.29
N GLY A 44 19.40 17.56 -1.65
CA GLY A 44 18.37 18.34 -0.98
C GLY A 44 17.44 17.43 -0.19
N LEU A 45 16.45 18.04 0.47
CA LEU A 45 15.35 17.33 1.12
C LEU A 45 14.15 17.30 0.19
N ALA A 46 13.41 16.20 0.20
CA ALA A 46 12.18 16.04 -0.56
C ALA A 46 11.06 15.65 0.40
N ARG A 47 9.92 16.34 0.31
CA ARG A 47 8.68 15.93 0.95
C ARG A 47 7.86 15.17 -0.08
N THR A 48 7.72 13.86 0.10
CA THR A 48 7.00 12.97 -0.84
C THR A 48 5.53 12.79 -0.46
N VAL A 49 5.16 13.10 0.78
CA VAL A 49 3.78 13.05 1.27
C VAL A 49 3.35 14.48 1.60
N PRO A 50 2.37 15.05 0.88
CA PRO A 50 1.83 16.37 1.16
C PRO A 50 1.17 16.45 2.55
N GLU A 51 0.98 17.67 3.05
CA GLU A 51 0.26 17.89 4.30
C GLU A 51 -1.20 17.44 4.17
N GLY A 52 -1.78 16.94 5.26
CA GLY A 52 -3.14 16.39 5.27
C GLY A 52 -3.25 14.91 4.87
N TYR A 53 -2.16 14.29 4.38
CA TYR A 53 -2.13 12.87 4.03
C TYR A 53 -1.37 12.04 5.07
N ALA A 54 -1.85 10.80 5.29
CA ALA A 54 -1.10 9.81 6.05
C ALA A 54 0.18 9.41 5.28
N PRO A 55 1.31 9.14 5.96
CA PRO A 55 2.58 8.80 5.33
C PRO A 55 2.61 7.36 4.79
N GLY A 56 1.81 7.10 3.75
CA GLY A 56 1.72 5.82 3.06
C GLY A 56 2.50 5.77 1.75
N SER A 57 2.94 4.58 1.35
CA SER A 57 3.64 4.36 0.07
C SER A 57 2.75 4.69 -1.14
N ASP A 58 1.43 4.60 -1.00
CA ASP A 58 0.45 4.99 -2.02
C ASP A 58 0.60 6.46 -2.41
N VAL A 59 0.42 7.37 -1.45
CA VAL A 59 0.54 8.82 -1.66
C VAL A 59 1.96 9.20 -2.04
N ALA A 60 2.97 8.60 -1.37
CA ALA A 60 4.37 8.91 -1.64
C ALA A 60 4.78 8.60 -3.09
N ASN A 61 4.34 7.45 -3.63
CA ASN A 61 4.68 7.08 -5.00
C ASN A 61 3.93 7.92 -6.04
N LEU A 62 2.68 8.30 -5.79
CA LEU A 62 1.95 9.23 -6.66
C LEU A 62 2.70 10.56 -6.81
N SER A 63 3.09 11.18 -5.69
CA SER A 63 3.86 12.43 -5.70
C SER A 63 5.20 12.30 -6.41
N VAL A 64 5.94 11.20 -6.20
CA VAL A 64 7.23 10.95 -6.85
C VAL A 64 7.10 10.79 -8.36
N LEU A 65 6.01 10.19 -8.83
CA LEU A 65 5.69 10.04 -10.25
C LEU A 65 5.16 11.34 -10.88
N GLY A 66 4.92 12.38 -10.08
CA GLY A 66 4.49 13.70 -10.53
C GLY A 66 2.98 13.91 -10.55
N TYR A 67 2.20 13.04 -9.92
CA TYR A 67 0.76 13.25 -9.72
C TYR A 67 0.51 14.12 -8.49
N ASP A 68 -0.53 14.94 -8.54
CA ASP A 68 -1.04 15.64 -7.37
C ASP A 68 -2.07 14.74 -6.64
N PRO A 69 -1.77 14.27 -5.41
CA PRO A 69 -2.70 13.45 -4.66
C PRO A 69 -4.04 14.16 -4.37
N GLU A 70 -4.08 15.50 -4.33
CA GLU A 70 -5.32 16.25 -4.10
C GLU A 70 -6.32 16.09 -5.26
N GLU A 71 -5.81 15.96 -6.48
CA GLU A 71 -6.65 15.84 -7.67
C GLU A 71 -7.11 14.41 -7.95
N CYS A 72 -6.31 13.40 -7.56
CA CYS A 72 -6.54 12.02 -8.03
C CYS A 72 -6.58 10.93 -6.95
N TYR A 73 -6.17 11.20 -5.71
CA TYR A 73 -6.10 10.14 -4.70
C TYR A 73 -7.47 9.89 -4.05
N THR A 74 -8.05 8.73 -4.36
CA THR A 74 -9.33 8.28 -3.79
C THR A 74 -9.16 7.15 -2.76
N GLY A 75 -7.94 6.92 -2.30
CA GLY A 75 -7.58 5.86 -1.35
C GLY A 75 -6.70 4.76 -1.95
N ARG A 76 -6.29 3.83 -1.10
CA ARG A 76 -5.36 2.75 -1.48
C ARG A 76 -6.00 1.64 -2.33
N ALA A 77 -7.25 1.29 -2.06
CA ALA A 77 -7.91 0.16 -2.71
C ALA A 77 -8.03 0.31 -4.25
N PRO A 78 -8.32 1.51 -4.80
CA PRO A 78 -8.25 1.72 -6.26
C PRO A 78 -6.89 1.43 -6.90
N LEU A 79 -5.78 1.69 -6.19
CA LEU A 79 -4.44 1.37 -6.69
C LEU A 79 -4.20 -0.15 -6.73
N GLU A 80 -4.70 -0.88 -5.73
CA GLU A 80 -4.67 -2.36 -5.72
C GLU A 80 -5.52 -2.94 -6.86
N ALA A 81 -6.70 -2.35 -7.12
CA ALA A 81 -7.54 -2.74 -8.25
C ALA A 81 -6.81 -2.58 -9.59
N ALA A 82 -6.13 -1.46 -9.79
CA ALA A 82 -5.29 -1.23 -10.96
C ALA A 82 -4.15 -2.27 -11.08
N ALA A 83 -3.46 -2.58 -9.97
CA ALA A 83 -2.41 -3.60 -9.94
C ALA A 83 -2.93 -5.02 -10.29
N MET A 84 -4.19 -5.31 -9.94
CA MET A 84 -4.87 -6.56 -10.27
C MET A 84 -5.54 -6.57 -11.65
N ASN A 85 -5.43 -5.48 -12.43
CA ASN A 85 -6.16 -5.27 -13.70
C ASN A 85 -7.70 -5.36 -13.55
N VAL A 86 -8.23 -4.96 -12.40
CA VAL A 86 -9.67 -4.87 -12.15
C VAL A 86 -10.15 -3.48 -12.58
N PRO A 87 -11.03 -3.37 -13.59
CA PRO A 87 -11.55 -2.08 -14.03
C PRO A 87 -12.49 -1.49 -12.97
N LEU A 88 -12.37 -0.18 -12.75
CA LEU A 88 -13.25 0.62 -11.91
C LEU A 88 -13.93 1.69 -12.75
N GLY A 89 -15.25 1.81 -12.59
CA GLY A 89 -16.05 2.92 -13.10
C GLY A 89 -16.06 4.11 -12.14
N PRO A 90 -16.64 5.25 -12.56
CA PRO A 90 -16.70 6.47 -11.76
C PRO A 90 -17.52 6.33 -10.47
N ASP A 91 -18.50 5.43 -10.47
CA ASP A 91 -19.37 5.15 -9.32
C ASP A 91 -18.89 3.94 -8.49
N ASP A 92 -17.73 3.37 -8.81
CA ASP A 92 -17.22 2.20 -8.08
C ASP A 92 -16.46 2.61 -6.82
N ILE A 93 -16.72 1.89 -5.74
CA ILE A 93 -15.99 1.98 -4.48
C ILE A 93 -15.21 0.67 -4.31
N ALA A 94 -13.89 0.79 -4.29
CA ALA A 94 -12.99 -0.33 -4.01
C ALA A 94 -12.69 -0.43 -2.51
N PHE A 95 -12.75 -1.65 -1.99
CA PHE A 95 -12.40 -1.98 -0.62
C PHE A 95 -11.30 -3.03 -0.60
N ARG A 96 -10.31 -2.84 0.27
CA ARG A 96 -9.40 -3.91 0.66
C ARG A 96 -10.09 -4.76 1.71
N CYS A 97 -10.11 -6.07 1.50
CA CYS A 97 -10.74 -7.02 2.41
C CYS A 97 -9.72 -8.09 2.80
N ASN A 98 -9.60 -8.38 4.09
CA ASN A 98 -8.77 -9.46 4.58
C ASN A 98 -9.64 -10.63 5.05
N PHE A 99 -9.19 -11.86 4.82
CA PHE A 99 -9.61 -12.98 5.65
C PHE A 99 -8.96 -12.84 7.02
N VAL A 100 -9.76 -13.04 8.08
CA VAL A 100 -9.34 -12.95 9.48
C VAL A 100 -9.85 -14.17 10.24
N THR A 101 -9.17 -14.56 11.31
CA THR A 101 -9.65 -15.57 12.25
C THR A 101 -10.34 -14.89 13.41
N ILE A 102 -11.63 -15.21 13.61
CA ILE A 102 -12.42 -14.76 14.76
C ILE A 102 -12.65 -15.96 15.69
N GLU A 103 -12.38 -15.78 16.98
CA GLU A 103 -12.67 -16.76 18.03
C GLU A 103 -13.43 -16.06 19.17
N ASN A 104 -14.56 -16.62 19.60
CA ASN A 104 -15.42 -16.04 20.64
C ASN A 104 -15.81 -14.57 20.39
N GLY A 105 -16.01 -14.18 19.13
CA GLY A 105 -16.37 -12.81 18.74
C GLY A 105 -15.20 -11.83 18.77
N LEU A 106 -13.97 -12.28 19.05
CA LEU A 106 -12.76 -11.46 19.05
C LEU A 106 -11.86 -11.84 17.88
N MET A 107 -11.20 -10.84 17.27
CA MET A 107 -10.21 -11.08 16.24
C MET A 107 -8.97 -11.72 16.87
N LYS A 108 -8.75 -13.00 16.54
CA LYS A 108 -7.58 -13.77 16.99
C LYS A 108 -6.38 -13.54 16.07
N ASP A 109 -6.63 -13.41 14.78
CA ASP A 109 -5.58 -13.22 13.77
C ASP A 109 -6.11 -12.41 12.58
N TYR A 110 -5.46 -11.28 12.30
CA TYR A 110 -5.80 -10.37 11.21
C TYR A 110 -5.43 -10.91 9.81
N SER A 111 -4.70 -12.02 9.76
CA SER A 111 -4.14 -12.63 8.55
C SER A 111 -4.68 -14.02 8.24
N ALA A 112 -5.61 -14.51 9.06
CA ALA A 112 -6.14 -15.87 8.98
C ALA A 112 -5.05 -16.97 8.99
N GLY A 113 -3.97 -16.80 9.74
CA GLY A 113 -2.85 -17.74 9.77
C GLY A 113 -1.95 -17.66 8.54
N GLN A 114 -2.01 -16.55 7.79
CA GLN A 114 -1.34 -16.40 6.50
C GLN A 114 -1.68 -17.52 5.52
N ILE A 115 -2.98 -17.81 5.35
CA ILE A 115 -3.45 -18.79 4.36
C ILE A 115 -2.75 -18.63 3.00
N SER A 116 -2.56 -19.73 2.30
CA SER A 116 -2.03 -19.69 0.95
C SER A 116 -2.97 -18.92 0.01
N SER A 117 -2.42 -18.40 -1.10
CA SER A 117 -3.24 -17.78 -2.14
C SER A 117 -4.23 -18.77 -2.79
N GLU A 118 -3.91 -20.06 -2.76
CA GLU A 118 -4.80 -21.12 -3.26
C GLU A 118 -6.05 -21.26 -2.37
N GLU A 119 -5.86 -21.40 -1.06
CA GLU A 119 -6.95 -21.40 -0.08
C GLU A 119 -7.77 -20.11 -0.16
N GLY A 120 -7.10 -18.96 -0.22
CA GLY A 120 -7.77 -17.67 -0.38
C GLY A 120 -8.67 -17.62 -1.62
N ARG A 121 -8.20 -18.14 -2.77
CA ARG A 121 -8.98 -18.22 -4.01
C ARG A 121 -10.21 -19.11 -3.86
N GLU A 122 -10.09 -20.25 -3.19
CA GLU A 122 -11.23 -21.15 -2.95
C GLU A 122 -12.30 -20.49 -2.08
N LEU A 123 -11.89 -19.81 -1.00
CA LEU A 123 -12.80 -19.07 -0.13
C LEU A 123 -13.51 -17.93 -0.89
N ILE A 124 -12.78 -17.17 -1.70
CA ILE A 124 -13.36 -16.11 -2.53
C ILE A 124 -14.36 -16.68 -3.54
N ALA A 125 -14.04 -17.82 -4.18
CA ALA A 125 -14.96 -18.47 -5.10
C ALA A 125 -16.26 -18.93 -4.42
N ALA A 126 -16.17 -19.42 -3.17
CA ALA A 126 -17.33 -19.80 -2.37
C ALA A 126 -18.18 -18.58 -1.95
N LEU A 127 -17.56 -17.42 -1.71
CA LEU A 127 -18.24 -16.19 -1.31
C LEU A 127 -18.79 -15.37 -2.48
N ALA A 128 -18.18 -15.45 -3.66
CA ALA A 128 -18.55 -14.66 -4.83
C ALA A 128 -20.05 -14.68 -5.18
N PRO A 129 -20.80 -15.81 -5.05
CA PRO A 129 -22.24 -15.83 -5.30
C PRO A 129 -23.06 -14.94 -4.35
N LEU A 130 -22.54 -14.60 -3.17
CA LEU A 130 -23.21 -13.77 -2.17
C LEU A 130 -23.00 -12.26 -2.42
N ILE A 131 -22.07 -11.91 -3.31
CA ILE A 131 -21.66 -10.53 -3.56
C ILE A 131 -22.39 -9.98 -4.81
N PRO A 132 -22.97 -8.77 -4.74
CA PRO A 132 -23.56 -8.12 -5.91
C PRO A 132 -22.59 -8.08 -7.09
N ASN A 133 -23.06 -8.47 -8.26
CA ASN A 133 -22.28 -8.52 -9.50
C ASN A 133 -21.00 -9.39 -9.42
N ARG A 134 -20.83 -10.20 -8.36
CA ARG A 134 -19.68 -11.09 -8.11
C ARG A 134 -18.32 -10.38 -8.14
N ARG A 135 -18.29 -9.09 -7.78
CA ARG A 135 -17.07 -8.26 -7.82
C ARG A 135 -16.24 -8.39 -6.54
N LEU A 136 -15.87 -9.62 -6.23
CA LEU A 136 -14.97 -10.00 -5.15
C LEU A 136 -13.81 -10.78 -5.76
N TYR A 137 -12.59 -10.28 -5.59
CA TYR A 137 -11.41 -10.74 -6.31
C TYR A 137 -10.37 -11.24 -5.32
N SER A 138 -9.84 -12.43 -5.56
CA SER A 138 -8.76 -13.00 -4.77
C SER A 138 -7.45 -12.27 -5.06
N GLY A 139 -6.79 -11.78 -4.02
CA GLY A 139 -5.45 -11.23 -4.12
C GLY A 139 -4.40 -12.25 -3.67
N VAL A 140 -3.41 -11.78 -2.90
CA VAL A 140 -2.33 -12.61 -2.37
C VAL A 140 -2.66 -13.01 -0.94
N SER A 141 -2.60 -14.32 -0.65
CA SER A 141 -2.86 -14.87 0.68
C SER A 141 -4.24 -14.42 1.20
N TYR A 142 -4.31 -13.86 2.39
CA TYR A 142 -5.53 -13.37 3.01
C TYR A 142 -6.05 -12.04 2.44
N ARG A 143 -5.31 -11.37 1.54
CA ARG A 143 -5.63 -10.02 1.05
C ARG A 143 -6.42 -10.09 -0.23
N ASN A 144 -7.57 -9.43 -0.26
CA ASN A 144 -8.54 -9.49 -1.33
C ASN A 144 -9.09 -8.10 -1.66
N LEU A 145 -9.82 -8.01 -2.77
CA LEU A 145 -10.42 -6.78 -3.24
C LEU A 145 -11.93 -6.99 -3.42
N LEU A 146 -12.73 -6.11 -2.84
CA LEU A 146 -14.17 -6.04 -3.08
C LEU A 146 -14.48 -4.74 -3.81
N VAL A 147 -15.33 -4.79 -4.83
CA VAL A 147 -15.82 -3.59 -5.51
C VAL A 147 -17.34 -3.53 -5.44
N LEU A 148 -17.85 -2.41 -4.92
CA LEU A 148 -19.27 -2.10 -4.82
C LEU A 148 -19.58 -0.81 -5.59
N GLN A 149 -20.86 -0.52 -5.84
CA GLN A 149 -21.28 0.76 -6.46
C GLN A 149 -21.65 1.81 -5.41
N ALA A 150 -21.64 3.08 -5.81
CA ALA A 150 -21.89 4.26 -4.98
C ALA A 150 -23.21 4.21 -4.20
N GLY A 151 -23.21 4.77 -2.99
CA GLY A 151 -24.32 4.73 -2.02
C GLY A 151 -24.02 3.91 -0.76
N ALA A 152 -22.92 3.17 -0.75
CA ALA A 152 -22.41 2.49 0.45
C ALA A 152 -21.54 3.45 1.29
N ASN A 153 -21.98 3.77 2.50
CA ASN A 153 -21.12 4.37 3.52
C ASN A 153 -20.61 3.25 4.44
N ALA A 154 -19.31 3.08 4.54
CA ALA A 154 -18.69 2.13 5.44
C ALA A 154 -17.66 2.83 6.31
N VAL A 155 -17.76 2.63 7.63
CA VAL A 155 -16.65 2.92 8.54
C VAL A 155 -15.74 1.71 8.49
N CYS A 156 -14.60 1.85 7.82
CA CYS A 156 -13.62 0.78 7.70
C CYS A 156 -12.51 0.99 8.73
N SER A 157 -12.17 -0.06 9.46
CA SER A 157 -10.92 -0.13 10.21
C SER A 157 -9.85 -0.77 9.32
N PRO A 158 -8.61 -0.27 9.32
CA PRO A 158 -7.51 -0.96 8.65
C PRO A 158 -7.42 -2.39 9.18
N PRO A 159 -7.31 -3.41 8.32
CA PRO A 159 -7.45 -4.81 8.75
C PRO A 159 -6.19 -5.35 9.44
N HIS A 160 -5.33 -4.48 9.96
CA HIS A 160 -4.10 -4.78 10.68
C HIS A 160 -3.93 -3.90 11.93
N ASP A 161 -4.88 -2.99 12.18
CA ASP A 161 -5.01 -2.19 13.39
C ASP A 161 -6.14 -2.77 14.26
#